data_AF-A0A448W1F0-F1
#
_entry.id   AF-A0A448W1F0-F1
#
_cell.length_a   1.000
_cell.length_b   1.000
_cell.length_c   1.000
_cell.angle_alpha   90.00
_cell.angle_beta   90.00
_cell.angle_gamma   90.00
#
_symmetry.space_group_name_H-M   'P 1'
#
loop_
_entity.id
_entity.type
_entity.pdbx_description
1 polymer ?
#
loop_
_entity_poly.entity_id
_entity_poly.type
_entity_poly.pdbx_seq_one_letter_code
_entity_poly.pdbx_strand_id
1 'polypeptide(L)'
;MVEKELAQEAQQEPEAPESKVEKRYVVISEEDLDNLIRNAGREGAKKGVEAYEKRKEKEREELADKLRNSAKDVIINYRRLKGLKNTSVCDVDSVTDPTLKEILEGLAGRIREDEFTLNSTTRNKIKTGMLMNHVDVKLEEYKKECRRSRIIDVQRRYRVIEMLYLREDRMSVEEVAEVEECDKSTIYRTLEKAYDDLTVLMFGIDGVITMGMKRQARKNKGKTVRSAAKEKYSNAKKMH
;
A
#
# COMPACT_ATOMS: atom_id res chain seq x y z
N MET A 1 -29.51 15.64 -74.01
CA MET A 1 -30.30 14.59 -73.31
C MET A 1 -29.42 13.36 -73.34
N VAL A 2 -28.55 13.10 -72.37
CA VAL A 2 -28.83 12.69 -70.99
C VAL A 2 -27.59 13.06 -70.16
N GLU A 3 -27.67 14.14 -69.40
CA GLU A 3 -26.73 14.44 -68.30
C GLU A 3 -27.55 15.04 -67.16
N LYS A 4 -28.44 14.22 -66.61
CA LYS A 4 -29.06 14.43 -65.30
C LYS A 4 -29.16 13.04 -64.66
N GLU A 5 -29.00 13.01 -63.35
CA GLU A 5 -29.10 11.82 -62.46
C GLU A 5 -27.79 11.10 -62.08
N LEU A 6 -26.75 11.83 -61.72
CA LEU A 6 -25.77 11.33 -60.74
C LEU A 6 -25.15 12.48 -59.96
N ALA A 7 -25.92 13.05 -59.02
CA ALA A 7 -25.42 13.80 -57.86
C ALA A 7 -26.60 14.35 -57.04
N GLN A 8 -27.34 13.48 -56.37
CA GLN A 8 -28.20 13.87 -55.26
C GLN A 8 -28.03 12.84 -54.15
N GLU A 9 -26.91 12.94 -53.42
CA GLU A 9 -26.75 12.41 -52.07
C GLU A 9 -25.41 12.90 -51.53
N ALA A 10 -25.33 14.18 -51.19
CA ALA A 10 -24.29 14.67 -50.30
C ALA A 10 -24.79 15.93 -49.58
N GLN A 11 -24.67 15.89 -48.24
CA GLN A 11 -24.67 17.02 -47.32
C GLN A 11 -26.03 17.58 -46.90
N GLN A 12 -26.65 16.90 -45.94
CA GLN A 12 -27.35 17.58 -44.86
C GLN A 12 -26.66 17.18 -43.55
N GLU A 13 -25.69 17.99 -43.12
CA GLU A 13 -25.23 17.97 -41.73
C GLU A 13 -26.36 18.53 -40.86
N PRO A 14 -26.69 17.92 -39.71
CA PRO A 14 -27.73 18.44 -38.84
C PRO A 14 -27.21 19.71 -38.16
N GLU A 15 -27.72 20.88 -38.58
CA GLU A 15 -27.52 22.14 -37.86
C GLU A 15 -28.06 22.00 -36.43
N ALA A 16 -27.16 21.95 -35.46
CA ALA A 16 -27.51 22.01 -34.05
C ALA A 16 -28.15 23.38 -33.74
N PRO A 17 -29.24 23.44 -32.93
CA PRO A 17 -29.91 24.70 -32.66
C PRO A 17 -28.98 25.65 -31.91
N GLU A 18 -28.58 26.75 -32.57
CA GLU A 18 -27.83 27.84 -31.95
C GLU A 18 -28.70 28.52 -30.87
N SER A 19 -28.54 28.10 -29.61
CA SER A 19 -29.09 28.85 -28.49
C SER A 19 -28.36 30.19 -28.41
N LYS A 20 -29.02 31.29 -28.83
CA LYS A 20 -28.52 32.67 -28.68
C LYS A 20 -28.23 32.97 -27.20
N VAL A 21 -26.98 32.85 -26.79
CA VAL A 21 -26.53 33.28 -25.47
C VAL A 21 -26.49 34.81 -25.48
N GLU A 22 -27.41 35.45 -24.76
CA GLU A 22 -27.45 36.90 -24.57
C GLU A 22 -26.12 37.38 -23.95
N LYS A 23 -25.36 38.19 -24.69
CA LYS A 23 -24.04 38.67 -24.24
C LYS A 23 -24.23 39.81 -23.23
N ARG A 24 -23.93 39.55 -21.95
CA ARG A 24 -23.78 40.60 -20.93
C ARG A 24 -22.36 41.17 -20.96
N TYR A 25 -22.26 42.49 -21.04
CA TYR A 25 -21.01 43.22 -20.88
C TYR A 25 -20.89 43.71 -19.43
N VAL A 26 -19.69 43.57 -18.86
CA VAL A 26 -19.34 44.07 -17.52
C VAL A 26 -18.20 45.05 -17.69
N VAL A 27 -18.34 46.27 -17.16
CA VAL A 27 -17.28 47.28 -17.16
C VAL A 27 -16.55 47.19 -15.83
N ILE A 28 -15.23 47.06 -15.88
CA ILE A 28 -14.35 46.94 -14.71
C ILE A 28 -13.14 47.85 -14.92
N SER A 29 -12.55 48.38 -13.85
CA SER A 29 -11.33 49.17 -13.95
C SER A 29 -10.13 48.26 -14.29
N GLU A 30 -9.08 48.84 -14.87
CA GLU A 30 -7.84 48.11 -15.15
C GLU A 30 -7.22 47.52 -13.88
N GLU A 31 -7.24 48.27 -12.77
CA GLU A 31 -6.73 47.83 -11.48
C GLU A 31 -7.55 46.66 -10.90
N ASP A 32 -8.88 46.72 -10.99
CA ASP A 32 -9.75 45.65 -10.53
C ASP A 32 -9.61 44.38 -11.39
N LEU A 33 -9.38 44.54 -12.71
CA LEU A 33 -9.09 43.43 -13.62
C LEU A 33 -7.77 42.74 -13.26
N ASP A 34 -6.71 43.51 -13.01
CA ASP A 34 -5.41 43.00 -12.58
C ASP A 34 -5.49 42.26 -11.24
N ASN A 35 -6.23 42.83 -10.28
CA ASN A 35 -6.48 42.21 -8.98
C ASN A 35 -7.26 40.89 -9.14
N LEU A 36 -8.28 40.85 -9.99
CA LEU A 36 -9.05 39.65 -10.29
C LEU A 36 -8.15 38.54 -10.86
N ILE A 37 -7.31 38.86 -11.85
CA ILE A 37 -6.40 37.90 -12.49
C ILE A 37 -5.39 37.34 -11.48
N ARG A 38 -4.77 38.21 -10.67
CA ARG A 38 -3.80 37.79 -9.64
C ARG A 38 -4.46 36.91 -8.57
N ASN A 39 -5.65 37.27 -8.11
CA ASN A 39 -6.38 36.50 -7.11
C ASN A 39 -6.81 35.14 -7.65
N ALA A 40 -7.31 35.09 -8.88
CA ALA A 40 -7.66 33.85 -9.57
C ALA A 40 -6.44 32.94 -9.75
N GLY A 41 -5.31 33.49 -10.21
CA GLY A 41 -4.06 32.75 -10.37
C GLY A 41 -3.52 32.21 -9.04
N ARG A 42 -3.56 33.02 -7.97
CA ARG A 42 -3.13 32.61 -6.62
C ARG A 42 -4.02 31.49 -6.06
N GLU A 43 -5.34 31.64 -6.12
CA GLU A 43 -6.28 30.64 -5.64
C GLU A 43 -6.19 29.34 -6.45
N GLY A 44 -6.03 29.45 -7.78
CA GLY A 44 -5.80 28.30 -8.66
C GLY A 44 -4.52 27.54 -8.31
N ALA A 45 -3.39 28.26 -8.15
CA ALA A 45 -2.11 27.67 -7.77
C ALA A 45 -2.18 27.01 -6.38
N LYS A 46 -2.80 27.70 -5.40
CA LYS A 46 -2.98 27.18 -4.04
C LYS A 46 -3.79 25.88 -4.04
N LYS A 47 -4.95 25.85 -4.70
CA LYS A 47 -5.78 24.64 -4.81
C LYS A 47 -5.07 23.53 -5.59
N GLY A 48 -4.29 23.88 -6.62
CA GLY A 48 -3.49 22.94 -7.38
C GLY A 48 -2.42 22.25 -6.52
N VAL A 49 -1.66 23.03 -5.73
CA VAL A 49 -0.65 22.51 -4.80
C VAL A 49 -1.31 21.64 -3.73
N GLU A 50 -2.40 22.10 -3.11
CA GLU A 50 -3.12 21.34 -2.09
C GLU A 50 -3.64 20.00 -2.63
N ALA A 51 -4.25 19.99 -3.82
CA ALA A 51 -4.73 18.77 -4.46
C ALA A 51 -3.57 17.80 -4.80
N TYR A 52 -2.42 18.33 -5.24
CA TYR A 52 -1.23 17.53 -5.50
C TYR A 52 -0.67 16.90 -4.23
N GLU A 53 -0.49 17.68 -3.16
CA GLU A 53 0.02 17.19 -1.88
C GLU A 53 -0.89 16.12 -1.28
N LYS A 54 -2.21 16.35 -1.32
CA LYS A 54 -3.21 15.38 -0.85
C LYS A 54 -3.17 14.07 -1.62
N ARG A 55 -3.07 14.13 -2.95
CA ARG A 55 -2.91 12.92 -3.79
C ARG A 55 -1.61 12.19 -3.47
N LYS A 56 -0.50 12.91 -3.35
CA LYS A 56 0.81 12.34 -2.99
C LYS A 56 0.83 11.73 -1.59
N GLU A 57 0.09 12.29 -0.64
CA GLU A 57 -0.10 11.68 0.69
C GLU A 57 -0.90 10.37 0.59
N LYS A 58 -2.01 10.38 -0.16
CA LYS A 58 -2.83 9.19 -0.37
C LYS A 58 -2.06 8.05 -1.06
N GLU A 59 -1.32 8.36 -2.11
CA GLU A 59 -0.46 7.39 -2.81
C GLU A 59 0.57 6.77 -1.87
N ARG A 60 1.17 7.58 -0.98
CA ARG A 60 2.11 7.09 0.03
C ARG A 60 1.42 6.20 1.07
N GLU A 61 0.20 6.53 1.50
CA GLU A 61 -0.57 5.70 2.43
C GLU A 61 -0.94 4.36 1.80
N GLU A 62 -1.43 4.36 0.56
CA GLU A 62 -1.73 3.15 -0.20
C GLU A 62 -0.48 2.29 -0.40
N LEU A 63 0.67 2.90 -0.69
CA LEU A 63 1.95 2.19 -0.80
C LEU A 63 2.38 1.57 0.53
N ALA A 64 2.24 2.30 1.64
CA ALA A 64 2.56 1.82 2.97
C ALA A 64 1.68 0.61 3.38
N ASP A 65 0.40 0.64 3.04
CA ASP A 65 -0.49 -0.48 3.27
C ASP A 65 -0.15 -1.69 2.40
N LYS A 66 0.15 -1.46 1.11
CA LYS A 66 0.60 -2.53 0.20
C LYS A 66 1.84 -3.23 0.71
N LEU A 67 2.90 -2.50 1.05
CA LEU A 67 4.16 -3.08 1.53
C LEU A 67 3.98 -3.96 2.77
N ARG A 68 3.22 -3.45 3.75
CA ARG A 68 2.96 -4.22 4.97
C ARG A 68 2.12 -5.46 4.68
N ASN A 69 1.12 -5.35 3.82
CA ASN A 69 0.30 -6.49 3.43
C ASN A 69 1.14 -7.52 2.66
N SER A 70 2.01 -7.09 1.75
CA SER A 70 2.96 -7.99 1.07
C SER A 70 3.84 -8.76 2.08
N ALA A 71 4.42 -8.10 3.09
CA ALA A 71 5.17 -8.81 4.13
C ALA A 71 4.31 -9.84 4.87
N LYS A 72 3.09 -9.45 5.26
CA LYS A 72 2.14 -10.36 5.92
C LYS A 72 1.78 -11.56 5.04
N ASP A 73 1.47 -11.33 3.77
CA ASP A 73 1.02 -12.36 2.84
C ASP A 73 2.13 -13.34 2.49
N VAL A 74 3.37 -12.87 2.41
CA VAL A 74 4.57 -13.73 2.31
C VAL A 74 4.65 -14.69 3.47
N ILE A 75 4.48 -14.21 4.70
CA ILE A 75 4.58 -15.05 5.88
C ILE A 75 3.45 -16.07 5.94
N ILE A 76 2.21 -15.63 5.70
CA ILE A 76 1.04 -16.52 5.72
C ILE A 76 1.16 -17.62 4.65
N ASN A 77 1.66 -17.28 3.47
CA ASN A 77 1.80 -18.19 2.33
C ASN A 77 3.21 -18.77 2.16
N TYR A 78 4.07 -18.62 3.18
CA TYR A 78 5.51 -18.90 3.09
C TYR A 78 5.80 -20.28 2.49
N ARG A 79 5.14 -21.34 2.95
CA ARG A 79 5.38 -22.71 2.47
C ARG A 79 4.99 -22.91 1.01
N ARG A 80 3.89 -22.30 0.56
CA ARG A 80 3.44 -22.36 -0.84
C ARG A 80 4.46 -21.67 -1.74
N LEU A 81 4.89 -20.47 -1.34
CA LEU A 81 5.92 -19.71 -2.04
C LEU A 81 7.28 -20.41 -2.04
N LYS A 82 7.66 -21.05 -0.93
CA LYS A 82 8.88 -21.86 -0.83
C LYS A 82 8.84 -23.09 -1.72
N GLY A 83 7.68 -23.71 -1.90
CA GLY A 83 7.48 -24.80 -2.86
C GLY A 83 7.79 -24.39 -4.30
N LEU A 84 7.44 -23.14 -4.68
CA LEU A 84 7.74 -22.60 -6.02
C LEU A 84 9.24 -22.38 -6.28
N LYS A 85 10.06 -22.22 -5.23
CA LYS A 85 11.53 -22.08 -5.37
C LYS A 85 12.15 -23.27 -6.10
N ASN A 86 11.54 -24.45 -5.98
CA ASN A 86 12.09 -25.71 -6.50
C ASN A 86 11.56 -26.08 -7.90
N THR A 87 10.62 -25.30 -8.47
CA THR A 87 10.09 -25.53 -9.83
C THR A 87 10.92 -24.77 -10.87
N SER A 88 11.48 -25.47 -11.86
CA SER A 88 12.55 -24.98 -12.75
C SER A 88 12.14 -23.88 -13.76
N VAL A 89 10.90 -23.41 -13.73
CA VAL A 89 10.35 -22.36 -14.59
C VAL A 89 9.37 -21.53 -13.77
N CYS A 90 9.81 -20.39 -13.21
CA CYS A 90 8.89 -19.44 -12.60
C CYS A 90 9.37 -18.00 -12.87
N ASP A 91 8.92 -17.44 -13.99
CA ASP A 91 8.73 -16.00 -14.11
C ASP A 91 7.55 -15.59 -13.21
N VAL A 92 7.46 -14.34 -12.77
CA VAL A 92 6.26 -13.85 -12.04
C VAL A 92 5.01 -14.08 -12.91
N ASP A 93 5.15 -13.96 -14.23
CA ASP A 93 4.09 -14.23 -15.20
C ASP A 93 3.77 -15.72 -15.41
N SER A 94 4.64 -16.63 -14.99
CA SER A 94 4.41 -18.08 -15.07
C SER A 94 3.63 -18.63 -13.87
N VAL A 95 3.44 -17.82 -12.82
CA VAL A 95 2.68 -18.22 -11.64
C VAL A 95 1.19 -18.16 -11.97
N THR A 96 0.57 -19.33 -12.09
CA THR A 96 -0.86 -19.47 -12.42
C THR A 96 -1.78 -19.13 -11.25
N ASP A 97 -1.26 -19.16 -10.02
CA ASP A 97 -1.99 -18.71 -8.84
C ASP A 97 -1.95 -17.17 -8.78
N PRO A 98 -3.08 -16.48 -8.99
CA PRO A 98 -3.12 -15.02 -9.03
C PRO A 98 -2.73 -14.39 -7.68
N THR A 99 -3.00 -15.07 -6.57
CA THR A 99 -2.65 -14.61 -5.22
C THR A 99 -1.13 -14.63 -5.04
N LEU A 100 -0.48 -15.72 -5.46
CA LEU A 100 0.98 -15.83 -5.37
C LEU A 100 1.66 -14.85 -6.32
N LYS A 101 1.09 -14.61 -7.51
CA LYS A 101 1.59 -13.60 -8.45
C LYS A 101 1.60 -12.20 -7.83
N GLU A 102 0.47 -11.77 -7.24
CA GLU A 102 0.35 -10.45 -6.59
C GLU A 102 1.37 -10.27 -5.45
N ILE A 103 1.56 -11.31 -4.63
CA ILE A 103 2.55 -11.31 -3.55
C ILE A 103 3.97 -11.11 -4.11
N LEU A 104 4.34 -11.88 -5.14
CA LEU A 104 5.66 -11.83 -5.77
C LEU A 104 5.91 -10.47 -6.45
N GLU A 105 4.93 -9.89 -7.13
CA GLU A 105 5.01 -8.54 -7.71
C GLU A 105 5.26 -7.47 -6.65
N GLY A 106 4.53 -7.54 -5.53
CA GLY A 106 4.69 -6.63 -4.40
C GLY A 106 6.09 -6.65 -3.80
N LEU A 107 6.76 -7.80 -3.82
CA LEU A 107 8.14 -7.91 -3.36
C LEU A 107 9.17 -7.52 -4.43
N ALA A 108 8.99 -7.99 -5.68
CA ALA A 108 9.95 -7.80 -6.76
C ALA A 108 10.17 -6.33 -7.11
N GLY A 109 9.12 -5.50 -7.05
CA GLY A 109 9.23 -4.08 -7.37
C GLY A 109 9.94 -3.22 -6.30
N ARG A 110 10.34 -3.83 -5.17
CA ARG A 110 10.72 -3.11 -3.94
C ARG A 110 11.90 -3.70 -3.18
N ILE A 111 12.32 -4.92 -3.53
CA ILE A 111 13.64 -5.41 -3.09
C ILE A 111 14.70 -4.75 -3.95
N ARG A 112 15.75 -4.31 -3.27
CA ARG A 112 16.91 -3.64 -3.83
C ARG A 112 17.55 -4.49 -4.93
N GLU A 113 17.65 -3.96 -6.16
CA GLU A 113 18.32 -4.64 -7.27
C GLU A 113 19.79 -4.93 -6.97
N ASP A 114 20.45 -4.10 -6.13
CA ASP A 114 21.82 -4.30 -5.66
C ASP A 114 21.99 -5.46 -4.68
N GLU A 115 20.91 -5.99 -4.10
CA GLU A 115 20.92 -7.24 -3.32
C GLU A 115 21.00 -8.48 -4.24
N PHE A 116 20.78 -8.29 -5.56
CA PHE A 116 20.83 -9.32 -6.59
C PHE A 116 21.90 -9.02 -7.65
N THR A 117 23.18 -9.28 -7.36
CA THR A 117 24.24 -9.25 -8.38
C THR A 117 24.01 -10.37 -9.41
N LEU A 118 23.46 -10.04 -10.57
CA LEU A 118 23.27 -10.99 -11.68
C LEU A 118 23.87 -10.48 -12.98
N ASN A 119 24.84 -11.24 -13.50
CA ASN A 119 25.26 -11.14 -14.89
C ASN A 119 24.16 -11.71 -15.80
N SER A 120 23.84 -10.98 -16.86
CA SER A 120 22.77 -11.28 -17.81
C SER A 120 22.85 -12.69 -18.40
N THR A 121 21.74 -13.43 -18.35
CA THR A 121 21.19 -14.38 -19.37
C THR A 121 20.04 -15.23 -18.77
N THR A 122 19.64 -15.03 -17.51
CA THR A 122 18.47 -15.72 -16.93
C THR A 122 17.64 -14.78 -16.04
N ARG A 123 17.29 -13.60 -16.58
CA ARG A 123 16.66 -12.50 -15.84
C ARG A 123 15.29 -12.82 -15.23
N ASN A 124 14.61 -13.86 -15.72
CA ASN A 124 13.23 -14.18 -15.36
C ASN A 124 13.07 -15.43 -14.47
N LYS A 125 13.84 -16.51 -14.70
CA LYS A 125 13.77 -17.75 -13.89
C LYS A 125 14.28 -17.58 -12.44
N ILE A 126 14.93 -16.45 -12.19
CA ILE A 126 15.73 -16.19 -11.00
C ILE A 126 14.96 -15.41 -9.94
N LYS A 127 13.91 -14.66 -10.31
CA LYS A 127 13.24 -13.70 -9.41
C LYS A 127 12.54 -14.35 -8.22
N THR A 128 11.71 -15.37 -8.42
CA THR A 128 10.98 -16.04 -7.32
C THR A 128 11.92 -16.78 -6.38
N GLY A 129 12.91 -17.50 -6.92
CA GLY A 129 13.91 -18.20 -6.10
C GLY A 129 14.80 -17.24 -5.30
N MET A 130 15.19 -16.11 -5.91
CA MET A 130 15.92 -15.03 -5.26
C MET A 130 15.11 -14.31 -4.19
N LEU A 131 13.85 -14.03 -4.50
CA LEU A 131 12.91 -13.43 -3.58
C LEU A 131 12.69 -14.32 -2.36
N MET A 132 12.45 -15.62 -2.56
CA MET A 132 12.33 -16.54 -1.44
C MET A 132 13.65 -16.71 -0.68
N ASN A 133 14.80 -16.64 -1.36
CA ASN A 133 16.09 -16.62 -0.68
C ASN A 133 16.26 -15.37 0.20
N HIS A 134 15.84 -14.20 -0.29
CA HIS A 134 15.80 -12.96 0.50
C HIS A 134 14.93 -13.12 1.74
N VAL A 135 13.70 -13.62 1.56
CA VAL A 135 12.78 -13.91 2.66
C VAL A 135 13.38 -14.88 3.67
N ASP A 136 14.02 -15.97 3.23
CA ASP A 136 14.70 -16.94 4.08
C ASP A 136 15.81 -16.28 4.92
N VAL A 137 16.66 -15.44 4.29
CA VAL A 137 17.73 -14.71 4.96
C VAL A 137 17.18 -13.75 6.01
N LYS A 138 16.16 -12.94 5.66
CA LYS A 138 15.54 -12.01 6.61
C LYS A 138 14.84 -12.73 7.75
N LEU A 139 14.20 -13.87 7.52
CA LEU A 139 13.60 -14.67 8.59
C LEU A 139 14.64 -15.20 9.57
N GLU A 140 15.81 -15.65 9.08
CA GLU A 140 16.89 -16.12 9.95
C GLU A 140 17.54 -14.98 10.74
N GLU A 141 17.70 -13.80 10.14
CA GLU A 141 18.15 -12.60 10.86
C GLU A 141 17.13 -12.19 11.94
N TYR A 142 15.85 -12.18 11.60
CA TYR A 142 14.77 -11.87 12.54
C TYR A 142 14.71 -12.85 13.71
N LYS A 143 14.92 -14.16 13.44
CA LYS A 143 15.04 -15.19 14.47
C LYS A 143 16.14 -14.86 15.48
N LYS A 144 17.32 -14.47 14.99
CA LYS A 144 18.48 -14.11 15.82
C LYS A 144 18.20 -12.84 16.62
N GLU A 145 17.60 -11.82 16.01
CA GLU A 145 17.25 -10.57 16.68
C GLU A 145 16.23 -10.81 17.81
N CYS A 146 15.14 -11.54 17.50
CA CYS A 146 14.13 -11.92 18.49
C CYS A 146 14.76 -12.67 19.67
N ARG A 147 15.59 -13.67 19.42
CA ARG A 147 16.24 -14.48 20.46
C ARG A 147 17.17 -13.66 21.36
N ARG A 148 17.86 -12.66 20.80
CA ARG A 148 18.81 -11.81 21.55
C ARG A 148 18.12 -10.69 22.32
N SER A 149 16.86 -10.40 22.02
CA SER A 149 16.12 -9.35 22.71
C SER A 149 15.96 -9.65 24.19
N ARG A 150 16.01 -8.61 25.03
CA ARG A 150 15.70 -8.72 26.46
C ARG A 150 14.19 -8.58 26.75
N ILE A 151 13.39 -8.32 25.73
CA ILE A 151 11.95 -8.10 25.85
C ILE A 151 11.24 -9.40 25.49
N ILE A 152 10.51 -9.98 26.46
CA ILE A 152 9.79 -11.27 26.30
C ILE A 152 8.85 -11.23 25.09
N ASP A 153 8.10 -10.14 24.93
CA ASP A 153 7.19 -9.96 23.79
C ASP A 153 7.91 -9.97 22.43
N VAL A 154 9.17 -9.53 22.37
CA VAL A 154 9.97 -9.56 21.14
C VAL A 154 10.52 -10.96 20.89
N GLN A 155 10.99 -11.65 21.93
CA GLN A 155 11.43 -13.05 21.84
C GLN A 155 10.31 -13.96 21.32
N ARG A 156 9.06 -13.71 21.74
CA ARG A 156 7.87 -14.46 21.32
C ARG A 156 7.56 -14.33 19.83
N ARG A 157 7.82 -13.17 19.21
CA ARG A 157 7.36 -12.86 17.84
C ARG A 157 7.76 -13.92 16.81
N TYR A 158 9.03 -14.28 16.77
CA TYR A 158 9.50 -15.28 15.81
C TYR A 158 8.93 -16.67 16.10
N ARG A 159 8.84 -17.09 17.38
CA ARG A 159 8.28 -18.40 17.75
C ARG A 159 6.82 -18.54 17.30
N VAL A 160 6.02 -17.48 17.49
CA VAL A 160 4.62 -17.45 17.04
C VAL A 160 4.53 -17.56 15.52
N ILE A 161 5.35 -16.83 14.76
CA ILE A 161 5.40 -16.97 13.29
C ILE A 161 5.81 -18.40 12.89
N GLU A 162 6.84 -18.94 13.54
CA GLU A 162 7.41 -20.25 13.21
C GLU A 162 6.36 -21.35 13.40
N MET A 163 5.65 -21.36 14.53
CA MET A 163 4.61 -22.35 14.83
C MET A 163 3.38 -22.26 13.94
N LEU A 164 2.95 -21.04 13.59
CA LEU A 164 1.75 -20.84 12.78
C LEU A 164 1.98 -21.06 11.28
N TYR A 165 3.14 -20.67 10.74
CA TYR A 165 3.29 -20.54 9.30
C TYR A 165 4.52 -21.22 8.70
N LEU A 166 5.64 -21.31 9.43
CA LEU A 166 6.92 -21.74 8.84
C LEU A 166 7.16 -23.24 8.97
N ARG A 167 6.87 -23.82 10.15
CA ARG A 167 7.10 -25.25 10.42
C ARG A 167 6.12 -26.14 9.65
N GLU A 168 6.43 -27.43 9.57
CA GLU A 168 5.62 -28.41 8.82
C GLU A 168 4.37 -28.82 9.58
N ASP A 169 4.55 -29.10 10.86
CA ASP A 169 3.53 -29.39 11.86
C ASP A 169 2.87 -28.10 12.37
N ARG A 170 2.25 -27.31 11.47
CA ARG A 170 1.63 -26.03 11.83
C ARG A 170 0.58 -26.20 12.94
N MET A 171 0.59 -25.25 13.87
CA MET A 171 -0.37 -25.18 14.96
C MET A 171 -1.50 -24.21 14.63
N SER A 172 -2.65 -24.43 15.27
CA SER A 172 -3.71 -23.45 15.40
C SER A 172 -3.32 -22.30 16.34
N VAL A 173 -4.08 -21.21 16.32
CA VAL A 173 -3.84 -20.07 17.22
C VAL A 173 -4.09 -20.47 18.68
N GLU A 174 -5.04 -21.37 18.90
CA GLU A 174 -5.38 -21.99 20.18
C GLU A 174 -4.17 -22.71 20.77
N GLU A 175 -3.60 -23.65 20.03
CA GLU A 175 -2.46 -24.45 20.49
C GLU A 175 -1.22 -23.57 20.71
N VAL A 176 -0.98 -22.57 19.87
CA VAL A 176 0.12 -21.62 20.07
C VAL A 176 -0.07 -20.77 21.32
N ALA A 177 -1.31 -20.36 21.60
CA ALA A 177 -1.63 -19.60 22.80
C ALA A 177 -1.36 -20.43 24.07
N GLU A 178 -1.69 -21.72 24.05
CA GLU A 178 -1.36 -22.67 25.11
C GLU A 178 0.16 -22.83 25.30
N VAL A 179 0.92 -23.05 24.22
CA VAL A 179 2.39 -23.19 24.27
C VAL A 179 3.08 -21.91 24.78
N GLU A 180 2.59 -20.73 24.40
CA GLU A 180 3.17 -19.45 24.81
C GLU A 180 2.59 -18.90 26.12
N GLU A 181 1.72 -19.68 26.78
CA GLU A 181 1.05 -19.36 28.04
C GLU A 181 0.41 -17.96 28.03
N CYS A 182 -0.33 -17.65 26.96
CA CYS A 182 -0.98 -16.35 26.81
C CYS A 182 -2.35 -16.46 26.14
N ASP A 183 -3.08 -15.36 26.11
CA ASP A 183 -4.38 -15.32 25.45
C ASP A 183 -4.26 -15.21 23.92
N LYS A 184 -5.30 -15.67 23.20
CA LYS A 184 -5.34 -15.58 21.72
C LYS A 184 -5.17 -14.14 21.22
N SER A 185 -5.67 -13.15 21.95
CA SER A 185 -5.54 -11.74 21.55
C SER A 185 -4.08 -11.26 21.61
N THR A 186 -3.28 -11.81 22.52
CA THR A 186 -1.84 -11.61 22.61
C THR A 186 -1.12 -12.26 21.45
N ILE A 187 -1.56 -13.43 20.97
CA ILE A 187 -1.02 -14.03 19.74
C ILE A 187 -1.27 -13.13 18.52
N TYR A 188 -2.52 -12.67 18.32
CA TYR A 188 -2.83 -11.77 17.20
C TYR A 188 -2.06 -10.44 17.28
N ARG A 189 -1.95 -9.84 18.47
CA ARG A 189 -1.12 -8.64 18.67
C ARG A 189 0.34 -8.89 18.38
N THR A 190 0.86 -10.05 18.77
CA THR A 190 2.24 -10.46 18.52
C THR A 190 2.49 -10.58 17.02
N LEU A 191 1.58 -11.20 16.27
CA LEU A 191 1.65 -11.29 14.82
C LEU A 191 1.67 -9.92 14.15
N GLU A 192 0.77 -9.02 14.54
CA GLU A 192 0.71 -7.67 13.95
C GLU A 192 2.01 -6.88 14.19
N LYS A 193 2.69 -7.10 15.32
CA LYS A 193 4.02 -6.53 15.58
C LYS A 193 5.12 -7.22 14.78
N ALA A 194 5.05 -8.53 14.63
CA ALA A 194 6.03 -9.26 13.85
C ALA A 194 5.94 -8.92 12.35
N TYR A 195 4.74 -8.69 11.80
CA TYR A 195 4.57 -8.17 10.43
C TYR A 195 5.12 -6.73 10.30
N ASP A 196 4.90 -5.88 11.31
CA ASP A 196 5.47 -4.53 11.34
C ASP A 196 7.01 -4.59 11.25
N ASP A 197 7.67 -5.47 12.01
CA ASP A 197 9.13 -5.62 12.02
C ASP A 197 9.65 -6.24 10.72
N LEU A 198 9.00 -7.30 10.23
CA LEU A 198 9.39 -7.96 8.98
C LEU A 198 9.22 -7.06 7.76
N THR A 199 8.25 -6.15 7.77
CA THR A 199 8.11 -5.13 6.71
C THR A 199 9.38 -4.28 6.62
N VAL A 200 9.94 -3.87 7.76
CA VAL A 200 11.19 -3.10 7.81
C VAL A 200 12.36 -3.97 7.35
N LEU A 201 12.43 -5.21 7.82
CA LEU A 201 13.56 -6.10 7.54
C LEU A 201 13.61 -6.54 6.07
N MET A 202 12.46 -6.77 5.45
CA MET A 202 12.35 -7.19 4.05
C MET A 202 12.50 -6.03 3.05
N PHE A 203 12.06 -4.82 3.40
CA PHE A 203 11.99 -3.68 2.46
C PHE A 203 12.88 -2.50 2.84
N GLY A 204 13.67 -2.59 3.91
CA GLY A 204 14.62 -1.56 4.32
C GLY A 204 13.98 -0.20 4.54
N ILE A 205 14.52 0.84 3.88
CA ILE A 205 14.08 2.25 4.04
C ILE A 205 12.58 2.41 3.72
N ASP A 206 12.08 1.73 2.68
CA ASP A 206 10.66 1.79 2.32
C ASP A 206 9.79 1.20 3.44
N GLY A 207 10.27 0.13 4.08
CA GLY A 207 9.64 -0.43 5.27
C GLY A 207 9.68 0.54 6.47
N VAL A 208 10.79 1.25 6.69
CA VAL A 208 10.90 2.27 7.75
C VAL A 208 9.91 3.41 7.53
N ILE A 209 9.84 3.95 6.31
CA ILE A 209 8.91 5.03 5.94
C ILE A 209 7.47 4.56 6.15
N THR A 210 7.13 3.38 5.63
CA THR A 210 5.82 2.71 5.81
C THR A 210 5.42 2.64 7.28
N MET A 211 6.33 2.14 8.13
CA MET A 211 6.05 2.01 9.55
C MET A 211 5.97 3.35 10.27
N GLY A 212 6.73 4.35 9.84
CA GLY A 212 6.62 5.74 10.30
C GLY A 212 5.23 6.32 10.04
N MET A 213 4.72 6.15 8.82
CA MET A 213 3.39 6.62 8.42
C MET A 213 2.29 5.96 9.24
N LYS A 214 2.30 4.64 9.38
CA LYS A 214 1.28 3.92 10.17
C LYS A 214 1.33 4.27 11.65
N ARG A 215 2.51 4.53 12.22
CA ARG A 215 2.65 5.01 13.61
C ARG A 215 2.00 6.39 13.77
N GLN A 216 2.18 7.30 12.82
CA GLN A 216 1.56 8.63 12.86
C GLN A 216 0.04 8.54 12.72
N ALA A 217 -0.47 7.72 11.80
CA ALA A 217 -1.90 7.47 11.64
C ALA A 217 -2.54 6.90 12.92
N ARG A 218 -1.89 5.93 13.58
CA ARG A 218 -2.34 5.37 14.88
C ARG A 218 -2.37 6.45 15.98
N LYS A 219 -1.35 7.32 16.05
CA LYS A 219 -1.31 8.45 17.00
C LYS A 219 -2.45 9.45 16.75
N ASN A 220 -2.71 9.80 15.49
CA ASN A 220 -3.78 10.73 15.13
C ASN A 220 -5.15 10.18 15.49
N LYS A 221 -5.44 8.91 15.14
CA LYS A 221 -6.68 8.22 15.55
C LYS A 221 -6.87 8.22 17.07
N GLY A 222 -5.81 7.93 17.83
CA GLY A 222 -5.85 7.95 19.30
C GLY A 222 -6.17 9.34 19.88
N LYS A 223 -5.64 10.42 19.28
CA LYS A 223 -5.98 11.80 19.67
C LYS A 223 -7.45 12.12 19.41
N THR A 224 -7.96 11.74 18.24
CA THR A 224 -9.38 11.94 17.87
C THR A 224 -10.32 11.23 18.84
N VAL A 225 -10.06 9.97 19.17
CA VAL A 225 -10.88 9.19 20.12
C VAL A 225 -10.87 9.83 21.51
N ARG A 226 -9.71 10.29 22.00
CA ARG A 226 -9.60 10.98 23.28
C ARG A 226 -10.34 12.32 23.29
N SER A 227 -10.31 13.06 22.19
CA SER A 227 -11.06 14.31 22.04
C SER A 227 -12.56 14.06 22.11
N ALA A 228 -13.06 13.09 21.34
CA ALA A 228 -14.48 12.71 21.33
C ALA A 228 -14.96 12.20 22.71
N ALA A 229 -14.12 11.48 23.45
CA ALA A 229 -14.44 11.04 24.80
C ALA A 229 -14.54 12.22 25.80
N LYS A 230 -13.65 13.21 25.70
CA LYS A 230 -13.69 14.43 26.54
C LYS A 230 -14.92 15.28 26.25
N GLU A 231 -15.31 15.41 24.98
CA GLU A 231 -16.49 16.15 24.58
C GLU A 231 -17.78 15.50 25.09
N LYS A 232 -17.90 14.17 24.96
CA LYS A 232 -19.02 13.40 25.56
C LYS A 232 -19.11 13.58 27.07
N TYR A 233 -17.98 13.50 27.77
CA TYR A 233 -17.92 13.68 29.23
C TYR A 233 -18.30 15.12 29.65
N SER A 234 -17.82 16.13 28.91
CA SER A 234 -18.18 17.53 29.15
C SER A 234 -19.66 17.81 28.90
N ASN A 235 -20.28 17.17 27.90
CA ASN A 235 -21.70 17.34 27.61
C ASN A 235 -22.57 16.65 28.67
N ALA A 236 -22.18 15.45 29.13
CA ALA A 236 -22.88 14.77 30.22
C ALA A 236 -22.86 15.57 31.54
N LYS A 237 -21.76 16.27 31.84
CA LYS A 237 -21.64 17.12 33.04
C LYS A 237 -22.47 18.42 32.97
N LYS A 238 -22.88 18.86 31.77
CA LYS A 238 -23.74 20.05 31.59
C LYS A 238 -25.24 19.73 31.66
N MET A 239 -25.61 18.45 31.67
CA MET A 239 -27.00 17.97 31.73
C MET A 239 -27.45 17.59 33.15
N HIS A 240 -26.57 17.76 34.14
CA HIS A 240 -26.83 17.62 35.58
C HIS A 240 -26.49 18.93 36.28
#